data_AF-A0A9D9TC20-F1
#
_entry.id   AF-A0A9D9TC20-F1
#
_cell.length_a   1.000
_cell.length_b   1.000
_cell.length_c   1.000
_cell.angle_alpha   90.00
_cell.angle_beta   90.00
_cell.angle_gamma   90.00
#
_symmetry.space_group_name_H-M   'P 1'
#
loop_
_entity.id
_entity.type
_entity.pdbx_description
1 polymer ?
#
loop_
_entity_poly.entity_id
_entity_poly.type
_entity_poly.pdbx_seq_one_letter_code
_entity_poly.pdbx_strand_id
1 'polypeptide(L)'
;AQLHCLSLSYHDASGARSEAPAFLGEMTLLRCMFNIAAAGGLTARLRVLRSEEHPEQNRRQLAHRAQHRIAAAVALLNNVSPEP
;
A
#
# COMPACT_ATOMS: atom_id res chain seq x y z
N ALA A 1 15.08 11.49 15.86
CA ALA A 1 14.02 11.85 14.88
C ALA A 1 12.79 11.01 15.18
N GLN A 2 11.61 11.62 15.27
CA GLN A 2 10.35 10.89 15.47
C GLN A 2 9.98 10.15 14.18
N LEU A 3 9.61 8.88 14.29
CA LEU A 3 9.15 8.08 13.15
C LEU A 3 7.64 8.25 13.02
N HIS A 4 7.16 8.63 11.84
CA HIS A 4 5.72 8.70 11.54
C HIS A 4 5.34 7.55 10.62
N CYS A 5 4.29 6.82 10.98
CA CYS A 5 3.69 5.82 10.11
C CYS A 5 2.73 6.52 9.15
N LEU A 6 2.82 6.19 7.86
CA LEU A 6 1.99 6.78 6.81
C LEU A 6 1.34 5.65 6.01
N SER A 7 0.10 5.85 5.57
CA SER A 7 -0.49 5.01 4.52
C SER A 7 -0.64 5.81 3.23
N LEU A 8 -0.33 5.13 2.12
CA LEU A 8 -0.45 5.66 0.76
C LEU A 8 -1.40 4.77 -0.03
N SER A 9 -2.41 5.37 -0.65
CA SER A 9 -3.28 4.70 -1.61
C SER A 9 -3.47 5.55 -2.85
N TYR A 10 -3.65 4.90 -3.99
CA TYR A 10 -3.95 5.56 -5.25
C TYR A 10 -5.40 5.32 -5.62
N HIS A 11 -6.03 6.34 -6.19
CA HIS A 11 -7.41 6.30 -6.64
C HIS A 11 -7.50 6.81 -8.06
N ASP A 12 -8.32 6.16 -8.90
CA ASP A 12 -8.59 6.63 -10.26
C ASP A 12 -9.61 7.80 -10.26
N ALA A 13 -9.98 8.27 -11.45
CA ALA A 13 -10.95 9.34 -11.63
C ALA A 13 -12.36 9.01 -11.09
N SER A 14 -12.72 7.73 -10.96
CA SER A 14 -13.98 7.29 -10.34
C SER A 14 -13.91 7.27 -8.80
N GLY A 15 -12.72 7.45 -8.23
CA GLY A 15 -12.46 7.35 -6.80
C GLY A 15 -12.22 5.91 -6.32
N ALA A 16 -12.31 4.91 -7.21
CA ALA A 16 -11.97 3.53 -6.90
C ALA A 16 -10.47 3.39 -6.63
N ARG A 17 -10.09 2.43 -5.78
CA ARG A 17 -8.68 2.18 -5.47
C ARG A 17 -7.99 1.62 -6.72
N SER A 18 -6.88 2.22 -7.09
CA SER A 18 -6.14 1.85 -8.29
C SER A 18 -4.79 1.22 -7.94
N GLU A 19 -4.49 0.12 -8.61
CA GLU A 19 -3.18 -0.55 -8.58
C GLU A 19 -2.34 -0.19 -9.81
N ALA A 20 -2.80 0.74 -10.65
CA ALA A 20 -2.07 1.20 -11.83
C ALA A 20 -0.59 1.59 -11.55
N PRO A 21 -0.25 2.26 -10.43
CA PRO A 21 1.14 2.58 -10.10
C PRO A 21 1.88 1.48 -9.33
N ALA A 22 1.27 0.31 -9.11
CA ALA A 22 1.94 -0.81 -8.47
C ALA A 22 2.95 -1.43 -9.45
N PHE A 23 4.19 -1.58 -8.99
CA PHE A 23 5.23 -2.34 -9.69
C PHE A 23 5.35 -3.71 -9.00
N LEU A 24 4.76 -4.74 -9.60
CA LEU A 24 4.62 -6.07 -9.00
C LEU A 24 5.28 -7.13 -9.89
N GLY A 25 6.17 -7.93 -9.31
CA GLY A 25 6.81 -9.07 -9.98
C GLY A 25 7.52 -8.68 -11.28
N GLU A 26 7.16 -9.36 -12.38
CA GLU A 26 7.76 -9.21 -13.72
C GLU A 26 7.17 -8.04 -14.55
N MET A 27 6.58 -7.04 -13.89
CA MET A 27 6.11 -5.85 -14.60
C MET A 27 7.29 -5.06 -15.16
N THR A 28 7.17 -4.62 -16.42
CA THR A 28 8.15 -3.69 -17.00
C THR A 28 7.77 -2.25 -16.68
N LEU A 29 8.76 -1.36 -16.63
CA LEU A 29 8.55 0.07 -16.45
C LEU A 29 7.55 0.63 -17.48
N LEU A 30 7.69 0.21 -18.74
CA LEU A 30 6.80 0.62 -19.83
C LEU A 30 5.34 0.24 -19.54
N ARG A 31 5.11 -0.99 -19.04
CA ARG A 31 3.77 -1.47 -18.68
C ARG A 31 3.17 -0.69 -17.50
N CYS A 32 3.96 -0.34 -16.49
CA CYS A 32 3.52 0.55 -15.40
C CYS A 32 3.16 1.94 -15.92
N MET A 33 3.98 2.53 -16.80
CA MET A 33 3.68 3.83 -17.40
C MET A 33 2.37 3.81 -18.18
N PHE A 34 2.13 2.77 -18.99
CA PHE A 34 0.86 2.61 -19.70
C PHE A 34 -0.32 2.46 -18.75
N ASN A 35 -0.19 1.68 -17.66
CA ASN A 35 -1.26 1.54 -16.67
C ASN A 35 -1.61 2.88 -16.01
N ILE A 36 -0.61 3.68 -15.65
CA ILE A 36 -0.81 5.00 -15.07
C ILE A 36 -1.51 5.94 -16.06
N ALA A 37 -1.05 5.96 -17.32
CA ALA A 37 -1.66 6.79 -18.36
C ALA A 37 -3.11 6.37 -18.66
N ALA A 38 -3.38 5.07 -18.70
CA ALA A 38 -4.70 4.50 -18.98
C ALA A 38 -5.71 4.71 -17.83
N ALA A 39 -5.25 4.96 -16.60
CA ALA A 39 -6.13 5.21 -15.47
C ALA A 39 -6.94 6.52 -15.58
N GLY A 40 -6.65 7.37 -16.58
CA GLY A 40 -7.40 8.61 -16.83
C GLY A 40 -7.23 9.67 -15.74
N GLY A 41 -6.16 9.54 -14.94
CA GLY A 41 -5.89 10.35 -13.76
C GLY A 41 -5.74 9.50 -12.51
N LEU A 42 -4.73 9.80 -11.69
CA LEU A 42 -4.51 9.12 -10.41
C LEU A 42 -4.36 10.15 -9.29
N THR A 43 -5.12 9.97 -8.23
CA THR A 43 -5.00 10.74 -6.99
C THR A 43 -4.30 9.90 -5.94
N ALA A 44 -3.12 10.36 -5.49
CA ALA A 44 -2.45 9.80 -4.34
C ALA A 44 -3.07 10.34 -3.05
N ARG A 45 -3.59 9.47 -2.19
CA ARG A 45 -4.06 9.80 -0.84
C ARG A 45 -3.04 9.33 0.17
N LEU A 46 -2.47 10.29 0.90
CA LEU A 46 -1.57 10.04 2.01
C LEU A 46 -2.33 10.28 3.32
N ARG A 47 -2.27 9.34 4.26
CA ARG A 47 -2.78 9.52 5.62
C ARG A 47 -1.68 9.29 6.63
N VAL A 48 -1.56 10.22 7.56
CA VAL A 48 -0.71 10.04 8.74
C VAL A 48 -1.42 9.10 9.70
N LEU A 49 -0.80 7.98 10.01
CA LEU A 49 -1.29 7.03 10.99
C LEU A 49 -0.78 7.42 12.37
N ARG A 50 -1.55 7.07 13.40
CA ARG A 50 -1.12 7.28 14.79
C ARG A 50 0.19 6.52 14.98
N SER A 51 1.25 7.25 15.33
CA SER A 51 2.50 6.62 15.72
C SER A 51 2.25 5.90 17.03
N GLU A 52 2.33 4.57 17.02
CA GLU A 52 2.52 3.85 18.28
C GLU A 52 3.89 4.29 18.82
N GLU A 53 3.95 4.67 20.09
CA GLU A 53 5.21 4.95 20.77
C GLU A 53 5.98 3.65 20.86
N HIS A 54 6.87 3.42 19.90
CA HIS A 54 7.74 2.27 19.92
C HIS A 54 9.06 2.68 20.58
N PRO A 55 9.41 2.10 21.73
CA PRO A 55 10.68 2.39 22.41
C PRO A 55 11.89 1.93 21.58
N GLU A 56 11.67 1.12 20.55
CA GLU A 56 12.72 0.60 19.68
C GLU A 56 13.11 1.64 18.63
N GLN A 57 14.29 2.23 18.80
CA GLN A 57 14.90 3.21 17.89
C GLN A 57 15.30 2.62 16.52
N ASN A 58 15.05 1.33 16.27
CA ASN A 58 15.50 0.63 15.08
C ASN A 58 14.40 0.54 14.00
N ARG A 59 14.56 1.39 12.97
CA ARG A 59 13.70 1.44 11.77
C ARG A 59 13.45 0.07 11.12
N ARG A 60 14.45 -0.83 11.13
CA ARG A 60 14.36 -2.14 10.47
C ARG A 60 13.39 -3.08 11.21
N GLN A 61 13.44 -3.07 12.54
CA GLN A 61 12.56 -3.89 13.38
C GLN A 61 11.11 -3.41 13.26
N LEU A 62 10.90 -2.10 13.24
CA LEU A 62 9.59 -1.50 13.03
C LEU A 62 8.99 -1.90 11.67
N ALA A 63 9.75 -1.77 10.59
CA ALA A 63 9.30 -2.15 9.25
C ALA A 63 8.94 -3.64 9.16
N HIS A 64 9.76 -4.52 9.75
CA HIS A 64 9.49 -5.96 9.77
C HIS A 64 8.21 -6.29 10.52
N ARG A 65 7.97 -5.71 11.71
CA ARG A 65 6.72 -5.91 12.47
C ARG A 65 5.50 -5.40 11.69
N ALA A 66 5.61 -4.22 11.07
CA ALA A 66 4.53 -3.67 10.25
C ALA A 66 4.21 -4.59 9.05
N GLN A 67 5.24 -5.09 8.36
CA GLN A 67 5.09 -6.03 7.25
C GLN A 67 4.35 -7.31 7.69
N HIS A 68 4.73 -7.91 8.83
CA HIS A 68 4.05 -9.10 9.37
C HIS A 68 2.58 -8.84 9.70
N ARG A 69 2.26 -7.71 10.34
CA ARG A 69 0.87 -7.32 10.65
C ARG A 69 0.04 -7.13 9.37
N ILE A 70 0.60 -6.47 8.36
CA ILE A 70 -0.06 -6.24 7.07
C ILE A 70 -0.29 -7.58 6.36
N ALA A 71 0.72 -8.44 6.29
CA ALA A 71 0.61 -9.75 5.64
C ALA A 71 -0.47 -10.62 6.29
N ALA A 72 -0.53 -10.66 7.62
CA ALA A 72 -1.56 -11.39 8.35
C ALA A 72 -2.97 -10.83 8.05
N ALA A 73 -3.14 -9.50 8.03
CA ALA A 73 -4.41 -8.88 7.71
C ALA A 73 -4.86 -9.15 6.26
N VAL A 74 -3.93 -9.10 5.30
CA VAL A 74 -4.22 -9.40 3.88
C VAL A 74 -4.60 -10.88 3.71
N ALA A 75 -3.89 -11.79 4.37
CA ALA A 75 -4.24 -13.22 4.33
C ALA A 75 -5.64 -13.49 4.86
N LEU A 76 -6.04 -12.82 5.95
CA LEU A 76 -7.40 -12.91 6.49
C LEU A 76 -8.44 -12.37 5.51
N LEU A 77 -8.19 -11.23 4.86
CA LEU A 77 -9.12 -10.67 3.86
C LEU A 77 -9.30 -11.59 2.65
N ASN A 78 -8.22 -12.22 2.18
CA ASN A 78 -8.26 -13.12 1.03
C ASN A 78 -9.00 -14.44 1.34
N ASN A 79 -8.94 -14.91 2.59
CA ASN A 79 -9.65 -16.12 3.03
C ASN A 79 -11.16 -15.90 3.24
N VAL A 80 -11.65 -14.67 3.12
CA VAL A 80 -13.07 -14.30 3.34
C VAL A 80 -13.84 -14.13 2.01
N SER A 81 -13.22 -14.35 0.84
CA SER A 81 -13.98 -14.40 -0.43
C SER A 81 -14.99 -15.55 -0.42
N PRO A 82 -16.32 -15.27 -0.48
CA PRO A 82 -17.31 -16.32 -0.60
C PRO A 82 -17.28 -16.90 -2.01
N GLU A 83 -17.38 -18.24 -2.08
CA GLU A 83 -17.79 -18.95 -3.29
C GLU A 83 -19.16 -18.45 -3.81
N PRO A 84 -19.46 -18.65 -5.12
CA PRO A 84 -20.51 -17.94 -5.87
C PRO A 84 -21.95 -18.11 -5.36
#